data_AF-A0A3N4PLT6-F1
#
_entry.id   AF-A0A3N4PLT6-F1
#
_cell.length_a   1.000
_cell.length_b   1.000
_cell.length_c   1.000
_cell.angle_alpha   90.00
_cell.angle_beta   90.00
_cell.angle_gamma   90.00
#
_symmetry.space_group_name_H-M   'P 1'
#
loop_
_entity.id
_entity.type
_entity.pdbx_description
1 polymer ?
#
loop_
_entity_poly.entity_id
_entity_poly.type
_entity_poly.pdbx_seq_one_letter_code
_entity_poly.pdbx_strand_id
1 'polypeptide(L)'
;MWKRLYHAFSGTLELCNRYYKEWSGASLVFSRVFLVLGAVFSFIIFFGLAVVFEPEWLNIPGEGYTLMGSIEHAVNLGFGILFMSAGILAGCIRPQLKNGRPFTSFESISKSIPGATWNLYLVAVLTVTVIYYFNQEISFNRFRPGEEESAGVFRNISASAFKPWLSNIADVTYSLLLCFFAGMLYFRTSRLPVSIIYRPAFFTLLVAGYACHLLIGSAYLVIYKLLLQPVLILTGNIWVNFTITTVVRAFIYVNAVLFVSFLVYRIFTQDEDVLDIGEE
;
A
#
# COMPACT_ATOMS: atom_id res chain seq x y z
N MET A 1 -15.94 -12.29 -13.62
CA MET A 1 -14.70 -11.69 -13.08
C MET A 1 -13.90 -10.93 -14.15
N TRP A 2 -13.38 -11.59 -15.19
CA TRP A 2 -12.57 -10.93 -16.23
C TRP A 2 -13.23 -9.73 -16.92
N LYS A 3 -14.53 -9.80 -17.23
CA LYS A 3 -15.29 -8.65 -17.75
C LYS A 3 -15.29 -7.45 -16.78
N ARG A 4 -15.47 -7.70 -15.48
CA ARG A 4 -15.44 -6.65 -14.43
C ARG A 4 -14.05 -6.02 -14.31
N LEU A 5 -13.00 -6.83 -14.34
CA LEU A 5 -11.62 -6.34 -14.37
C LEU A 5 -11.39 -5.44 -15.59
N TYR A 6 -11.77 -5.91 -16.78
CA TYR A 6 -11.66 -5.13 -18.02
C TYR A 6 -12.37 -3.79 -17.91
N HIS A 7 -13.64 -3.78 -17.49
CA HIS A 7 -14.42 -2.54 -17.35
C HIS A 7 -13.88 -1.62 -16.25
N ALA A 8 -13.36 -2.17 -15.15
CA ALA A 8 -12.72 -1.39 -14.10
C ALA A 8 -11.49 -0.66 -14.65
N PHE A 9 -10.59 -1.37 -15.33
CA PHE A 9 -9.39 -0.77 -15.91
C PHE A 9 -9.69 0.21 -17.04
N SER A 10 -10.57 -0.14 -17.99
CA SER A 10 -10.92 0.75 -19.09
C SER A 10 -11.63 2.01 -18.59
N GLY A 11 -12.58 1.88 -17.67
CA GLY A 11 -13.25 3.02 -17.06
C GLY A 11 -12.32 3.88 -16.20
N THR A 12 -11.31 3.27 -15.56
CA THR A 12 -10.27 4.02 -14.82
C THR A 12 -9.44 4.87 -15.76
N LEU A 13 -9.02 4.30 -16.89
CA LEU A 13 -8.27 5.03 -17.92
C LEU A 13 -9.08 6.18 -18.52
N GLU A 14 -10.38 5.96 -18.76
CA GLU A 14 -11.29 7.00 -19.23
C GLU A 14 -11.39 8.16 -18.22
N LEU A 15 -11.60 7.85 -16.93
CA LEU A 15 -11.62 8.87 -15.88
C LEU A 15 -10.30 9.61 -15.77
N CYS A 16 -9.16 8.90 -15.84
CA CYS A 16 -7.85 9.54 -15.84
C CYS A 16 -7.74 10.51 -17.02
N ASN A 17 -8.07 10.08 -18.24
CA ASN A 17 -7.97 10.93 -19.42
C ASN A 17 -8.85 12.18 -19.31
N ARG A 18 -10.06 12.04 -18.75
CA ARG A 18 -11.01 13.15 -18.60
C ARG A 18 -10.63 14.11 -17.46
N TYR A 19 -10.22 13.58 -16.30
CA TYR A 19 -10.17 14.35 -15.05
C TYR A 19 -8.76 14.52 -14.46
N TYR A 20 -7.71 13.94 -15.05
CA TYR A 20 -6.36 13.99 -14.49
C TYR A 20 -5.87 15.42 -14.22
N LYS A 21 -6.06 16.34 -15.17
CA LYS A 21 -5.60 17.73 -15.01
C LYS A 21 -6.26 18.41 -13.81
N GLU A 22 -7.57 18.25 -13.66
CA GLU A 22 -8.36 18.87 -12.60
C GLU A 22 -8.03 18.29 -11.22
N TRP A 23 -7.80 16.99 -11.15
CA TRP A 23 -7.58 16.28 -9.87
C TRP A 23 -6.11 16.12 -9.49
N SER A 24 -5.17 16.43 -10.38
CA SER A 24 -3.72 16.29 -10.14
C SER A 24 -3.24 17.07 -8.91
N GLY A 25 -3.67 18.33 -8.76
CA GLY A 25 -3.32 19.17 -7.62
C GLY A 25 -3.87 18.63 -6.29
N ALA A 26 -5.15 18.24 -6.28
CA ALA A 26 -5.81 17.63 -5.13
C ALA A 26 -5.11 16.33 -4.70
N SER A 27 -4.83 15.47 -5.67
CA SER A 27 -4.12 14.21 -5.47
C SER A 27 -2.73 14.44 -4.89
N LEU A 28 -1.99 15.42 -5.42
CA LEU A 28 -0.63 15.70 -4.95
C LEU A 28 -0.61 16.26 -3.53
N VAL A 29 -1.56 17.12 -3.17
CA VAL A 29 -1.75 17.58 -1.78
C VAL A 29 -2.08 16.38 -0.87
N PHE A 30 -3.01 15.53 -1.29
CA PHE A 30 -3.41 14.33 -0.57
C PHE A 30 -2.23 13.37 -0.35
N SER A 31 -1.49 13.05 -1.42
CA SER A 31 -0.35 12.13 -1.35
C SER A 31 0.72 12.61 -0.40
N ARG A 32 1.03 13.92 -0.41
CA ARG A 32 2.06 14.49 0.48
C ARG A 32 1.69 14.29 1.94
N VAL A 33 0.44 14.58 2.31
CA VAL A 33 -0.01 14.43 3.70
C VAL A 33 0.03 12.97 4.13
N PHE A 34 -0.53 12.06 3.33
CA PHE A 34 -0.57 10.64 3.68
C PHE A 34 0.80 9.95 3.60
N LEU A 35 1.72 10.45 2.78
CA LEU A 35 3.12 10.00 2.78
C LEU A 35 3.83 10.40 4.07
N VAL A 36 3.68 11.66 4.50
CA VAL A 36 4.27 12.16 5.75
C VAL A 36 3.67 11.46 6.96
N LEU A 37 2.34 11.36 7.04
CA LEU A 37 1.66 10.62 8.09
C LEU A 37 2.11 9.15 8.11
N GLY A 38 2.14 8.51 6.94
CA GLY A 38 2.61 7.14 6.79
C GLY A 38 4.03 6.97 7.32
N ALA A 39 4.97 7.82 6.91
CA ALA A 39 6.36 7.76 7.37
C ALA A 39 6.47 7.99 8.89
N VAL A 40 5.77 8.98 9.44
CA VAL A 40 5.78 9.29 10.89
C VAL A 40 5.21 8.13 11.70
N PHE A 41 4.03 7.61 11.35
CA PHE A 41 3.44 6.46 12.05
C PHE A 41 4.32 5.22 11.93
N SER A 42 4.83 4.96 10.74
CA SER A 42 5.74 3.84 10.50
C SER A 42 6.97 3.94 11.39
N PHE A 43 7.60 5.11 11.48
CA PHE A 43 8.78 5.32 12.31
C PHE A 43 8.47 5.15 13.79
N ILE A 44 7.39 5.75 14.29
CA ILE A 44 6.98 5.65 15.70
C ILE A 44 6.70 4.19 16.09
N ILE A 45 5.92 3.48 15.27
CA ILE A 45 5.52 2.10 15.57
C ILE A 45 6.71 1.16 15.38
N PHE A 46 7.52 1.30 14.33
CA PHE A 46 8.73 0.48 14.17
C PHE A 46 9.71 0.68 15.32
N PHE A 47 9.94 1.93 15.72
CA PHE A 47 10.83 2.22 16.84
C PHE A 47 10.26 1.72 18.17
N GLY A 48 8.94 1.85 18.38
CA GLY A 48 8.26 1.28 19.53
C GLY A 48 8.37 -0.25 19.59
N LEU A 49 8.11 -0.93 18.47
CA LEU A 49 8.25 -2.40 18.37
C LEU A 49 9.71 -2.83 18.57
N ALA A 50 10.67 -2.10 17.99
CA ALA A 50 12.10 -2.32 18.15
C ALA A 50 12.53 -2.25 19.63
N VAL A 51 12.04 -1.27 20.38
CA VAL A 51 12.33 -1.11 21.81
C VAL A 51 11.69 -2.23 22.64
N VAL A 52 10.49 -2.68 22.28
CA VAL A 52 9.74 -3.68 23.06
C VAL A 52 10.22 -5.10 22.81
N PHE A 53 10.54 -5.44 21.56
CA PHE A 53 10.85 -6.81 21.15
C PHE A 53 12.34 -7.08 20.97
N GLU A 54 13.20 -6.07 21.09
CA GLU A 54 14.66 -6.15 20.92
C GLU A 54 15.08 -7.10 19.77
N PRO A 55 14.51 -6.96 18.56
CA PRO A 55 14.67 -7.98 17.54
C PRO A 55 16.13 -8.18 17.12
N GLU A 56 16.49 -9.42 16.81
CA GLU A 56 17.87 -9.81 16.49
C GLU A 56 18.45 -9.06 15.27
N TRP A 57 17.60 -8.57 14.34
CA TRP A 57 18.06 -7.75 13.21
C TRP A 57 18.52 -6.33 13.62
N LEU A 58 18.22 -5.87 14.82
CA LEU A 58 18.83 -4.67 15.42
C LEU A 58 20.14 -4.96 16.15
N ASN A 59 20.42 -6.23 16.48
CA ASN A 59 21.51 -6.68 17.35
C ASN A 59 22.53 -7.58 16.63
N ILE A 60 22.72 -7.42 15.31
CA ILE A 60 23.74 -8.18 14.56
C ILE A 60 25.15 -7.64 14.90
N PRO A 61 26.04 -8.43 15.53
CA PRO A 61 27.37 -7.96 15.88
C PRO A 61 28.24 -7.84 14.61
N GLY A 62 28.86 -6.68 14.41
CA GLY A 62 29.86 -6.45 13.35
C GLY A 62 29.32 -5.97 12.00
N GLU A 63 28.01 -6.10 11.76
CA GLU A 63 27.32 -5.42 10.66
C GLU A 63 26.35 -4.43 11.29
N GLY A 64 26.79 -3.19 11.49
CA GLY A 64 25.92 -2.13 11.98
C GLY A 64 24.71 -1.98 11.08
N TYR A 65 23.58 -2.59 11.46
CA TYR A 65 22.27 -2.23 10.93
C TYR A 65 21.95 -0.86 11.50
N THR A 66 22.43 0.13 10.76
CA THR A 66 22.35 1.55 11.06
C THR A 66 20.89 1.99 11.07
N LEU A 67 20.60 3.06 11.82
CA LEU A 67 19.40 3.91 11.72
C LEU A 67 18.79 3.99 10.30
N MET A 68 19.64 3.92 9.27
CA MET A 68 19.28 3.84 7.86
C MET A 68 18.31 2.69 7.50
N GLY A 69 18.55 1.45 7.96
CA GLY A 69 17.67 0.31 7.64
C GLY A 69 16.27 0.52 8.20
N SER A 70 16.18 1.02 9.45
CA SER A 70 14.90 1.37 10.08
C SER A 70 14.19 2.51 9.34
N ILE A 71 14.93 3.52 8.87
CA ILE A 71 14.39 4.60 8.05
C ILE A 71 13.85 4.05 6.71
N GLU A 72 14.60 3.16 6.05
CA GLU A 72 14.17 2.54 4.78
C GLU A 72 12.88 1.73 4.94
N HIS A 73 12.79 0.90 5.97
CA HIS A 73 11.57 0.15 6.29
C HIS A 73 10.39 1.06 6.62
N ALA A 74 10.61 2.12 7.39
CA ALA A 74 9.57 3.09 7.72
C ALA A 74 9.05 3.84 6.48
N VAL A 75 9.94 4.23 5.57
CA VAL A 75 9.59 4.86 4.29
C VAL A 75 8.82 3.89 3.39
N ASN A 76 9.23 2.63 3.32
CA ASN A 76 8.58 1.60 2.52
C ASN A 76 7.16 1.31 2.99
N LEU A 77 6.98 1.22 4.30
CA LEU A 77 5.66 1.11 4.92
C LEU A 77 4.82 2.36 4.66
N GLY A 78 5.42 3.56 4.70
CA GLY A 78 4.77 4.81 4.33
C GLY A 78 4.16 4.80 2.92
N PHE A 79 4.83 4.16 1.95
CA PHE A 79 4.27 3.97 0.60
C PHE A 79 3.09 2.98 0.58
N GLY A 80 3.13 1.92 1.40
CA GLY A 80 1.99 1.02 1.58
C GLY A 80 0.78 1.74 2.18
N ILE A 81 1.01 2.55 3.22
CA ILE A 81 -0.03 3.39 3.85
C ILE A 81 -0.61 4.39 2.84
N LEU A 82 0.24 5.01 2.00
CA LEU A 82 -0.22 5.88 0.92
C LEU A 82 -1.11 5.12 -0.09
N PHE A 83 -0.71 3.92 -0.51
CA PHE A 83 -1.53 3.09 -1.39
C PHE A 83 -2.89 2.76 -0.77
N MET A 84 -2.90 2.33 0.49
CA MET A 84 -4.12 2.05 1.25
C MET A 84 -5.04 3.29 1.34
N SER A 85 -4.45 4.47 1.57
CA SER A 85 -5.20 5.73 1.67
C SER A 85 -5.90 6.16 0.38
N ALA A 86 -5.54 5.59 -0.77
CA ALA A 86 -6.26 5.81 -2.03
C ALA A 86 -7.76 5.47 -1.92
N GLY A 87 -8.14 4.56 -1.02
CA GLY A 87 -9.54 4.29 -0.70
C GLY A 87 -10.30 5.49 -0.14
N ILE A 88 -9.65 6.30 0.70
CA ILE A 88 -10.22 7.54 1.24
C ILE A 88 -10.40 8.54 0.11
N LEU A 89 -9.37 8.75 -0.72
CA LEU A 89 -9.45 9.67 -1.86
C LEU A 89 -10.55 9.24 -2.85
N ALA A 90 -10.68 7.93 -3.14
CA ALA A 90 -11.76 7.38 -3.95
C ALA A 90 -13.15 7.70 -3.38
N GLY A 91 -13.33 7.60 -2.06
CA GLY A 91 -14.60 7.92 -1.42
C GLY A 91 -14.94 9.41 -1.45
N CYS A 92 -13.92 10.26 -1.39
CA CYS A 92 -14.07 11.71 -1.57
C CYS A 92 -14.35 12.10 -3.04
N ILE A 93 -13.80 11.36 -4.00
CA ILE A 93 -14.04 11.54 -5.44
C ILE A 93 -15.51 11.25 -5.79
N ARG A 94 -16.12 10.22 -5.17
CA ARG A 94 -17.48 9.74 -5.47
C ARG A 94 -18.55 10.83 -5.55
N PRO A 95 -18.81 11.65 -4.52
CA PRO A 95 -19.82 12.72 -4.60
C PRO A 95 -19.37 13.89 -5.48
N GLN A 96 -18.06 14.11 -5.65
CA GLN A 96 -17.53 15.26 -6.37
C GLN A 96 -17.49 15.09 -7.87
N LEU A 97 -17.34 13.86 -8.38
CA LEU A 97 -17.54 13.59 -9.81
C LEU A 97 -19.00 13.84 -10.24
N LYS A 98 -19.96 13.72 -9.33
CA LYS A 98 -21.37 14.08 -9.58
C LYS A 98 -21.58 15.61 -9.55
N ASN A 99 -20.86 16.32 -8.69
CA ASN A 99 -21.04 17.77 -8.46
C ASN A 99 -20.06 18.68 -9.21
N GLY A 100 -19.05 18.11 -9.88
CA GLY A 100 -18.20 18.78 -10.85
C GLY A 100 -17.05 19.63 -10.31
N ARG A 101 -16.59 19.45 -9.05
CA ARG A 101 -15.43 20.21 -8.52
C ARG A 101 -14.47 19.38 -7.65
N PRO A 102 -13.16 19.38 -7.94
CA PRO A 102 -12.16 18.79 -7.07
C PRO A 102 -11.94 19.62 -5.80
N PHE A 103 -11.48 18.98 -4.74
CA PHE A 103 -11.01 19.69 -3.55
C PHE A 103 -9.67 20.37 -3.82
N THR A 104 -9.49 21.61 -3.35
CA THR A 104 -8.22 22.34 -3.51
C THR A 104 -7.32 22.29 -2.28
N SER A 105 -7.84 21.85 -1.12
CA SER A 105 -7.09 21.78 0.14
C SER A 105 -7.35 20.49 0.91
N PHE A 106 -6.35 20.04 1.67
CA PHE A 106 -6.48 18.88 2.56
C PHE A 106 -7.50 19.11 3.68
N GLU A 107 -7.61 20.34 4.18
CA GLU A 107 -8.59 20.69 5.21
C GLU A 107 -10.02 20.42 4.74
N SER A 108 -10.33 20.77 3.48
CA SER A 108 -11.64 20.49 2.89
C SER A 108 -11.89 18.99 2.73
N ILE A 109 -10.87 18.21 2.35
CA ILE A 109 -10.95 16.75 2.27
C ILE A 109 -11.19 16.17 3.66
N SER A 110 -10.40 16.58 4.65
CA SER A 110 -10.45 16.07 6.02
C SER A 110 -11.82 16.29 6.67
N LYS A 111 -12.41 17.48 6.53
CA LYS A 111 -13.76 17.79 7.03
C LYS A 111 -14.86 16.96 6.38
N SER A 112 -14.65 16.49 5.16
CA SER A 112 -15.62 15.63 4.45
C SER A 112 -15.57 14.16 4.90
N ILE A 113 -14.46 13.74 5.52
CA ILE A 113 -14.24 12.36 5.94
C ILE A 113 -14.92 12.10 7.29
N PRO A 114 -15.77 11.07 7.41
CA PRO A 114 -16.37 10.70 8.69
C PRO A 114 -15.31 10.36 9.75
N GLY A 115 -15.52 10.78 11.01
CA GLY A 115 -14.60 10.47 12.12
C GLY A 115 -14.28 8.98 12.27
N ALA A 116 -15.26 8.11 12.04
CA ALA A 116 -15.08 6.66 12.07
C ALA A 116 -14.09 6.15 11.00
N THR A 117 -13.96 6.83 9.86
CA THR A 117 -12.95 6.51 8.83
C THR A 117 -11.55 6.77 9.36
N TRP A 118 -11.32 7.86 10.12
CA TRP A 118 -10.02 8.14 10.72
C TRP A 118 -9.63 7.08 11.76
N ASN A 119 -10.59 6.64 12.57
CA ASN A 119 -10.35 5.54 13.52
C ASN A 119 -9.97 4.24 12.78
N LEU A 120 -10.70 3.90 11.72
CA LEU A 120 -10.37 2.74 10.88
C LEU A 120 -9.00 2.89 10.22
N TYR A 121 -8.65 4.10 9.75
CA TYR A 121 -7.35 4.37 9.14
C TYR A 121 -6.22 4.13 10.15
N LEU A 122 -6.36 4.60 11.40
CA LEU A 122 -5.36 4.36 12.44
C LEU A 122 -5.21 2.87 12.77
N VAL A 123 -6.31 2.13 12.90
CA VAL A 123 -6.29 0.67 13.11
C VAL A 123 -5.63 -0.04 11.93
N ALA A 124 -5.94 0.39 10.70
CA ALA A 124 -5.36 -0.18 9.50
C ALA A 124 -3.85 0.08 9.41
N VAL A 125 -3.40 1.31 9.71
CA VAL A 125 -1.98 1.66 9.80
C VAL A 125 -1.27 0.77 10.81
N LEU A 126 -1.80 0.62 12.02
CA LEU A 126 -1.22 -0.25 13.05
C LEU A 126 -1.13 -1.71 12.58
N THR A 127 -2.21 -2.24 12.01
CA THR A 127 -2.28 -3.64 11.55
C THR A 127 -1.27 -3.90 10.42
N VAL A 128 -1.25 -3.02 9.41
CA VAL A 128 -0.32 -3.11 8.28
C VAL A 128 1.13 -3.00 8.75
N THR A 129 1.39 -2.13 9.74
CA THR A 129 2.73 -1.97 10.31
C THR A 129 3.21 -3.22 11.01
N VAL A 130 2.36 -3.82 11.86
CA VAL A 130 2.69 -5.06 12.58
C VAL A 130 2.93 -6.21 11.62
N ILE A 131 2.07 -6.38 10.60
CA ILE A 131 2.26 -7.42 9.58
C ILE A 131 3.55 -7.17 8.77
N TYR A 132 3.84 -5.92 8.43
CA TYR A 132 5.09 -5.57 7.73
C TYR A 132 6.32 -5.87 8.60
N TYR A 133 6.27 -5.56 9.90
CA TYR A 133 7.31 -5.93 10.87
C TYR A 133 7.54 -7.43 10.90
N PHE A 134 6.48 -8.24 11.04
CA PHE A 134 6.61 -9.71 11.02
C PHE A 134 7.14 -10.23 9.69
N ASN A 135 6.76 -9.62 8.57
CA ASN A 135 7.33 -9.96 7.27
C ASN A 135 8.85 -9.72 7.25
N GLN A 136 9.31 -8.55 7.72
CA GLN A 136 10.75 -8.27 7.85
C GLN A 136 11.43 -9.27 8.78
N GLU A 137 10.84 -9.57 9.94
CA GLU A 137 11.36 -10.55 10.89
C GLU A 137 11.56 -11.94 10.24
N ILE A 138 10.61 -12.40 9.42
CA ILE A 138 10.71 -13.65 8.66
C ILE A 138 11.82 -13.57 7.59
N SER A 139 11.94 -12.45 6.90
CA SER A 139 12.97 -12.24 5.88
C SER A 139 14.38 -12.18 6.48
N PHE A 140 14.53 -11.54 7.65
CA PHE A 140 15.82 -11.31 8.31
C PHE A 140 16.27 -12.46 9.21
N ASN A 141 15.35 -13.19 9.84
CA ASN A 141 15.73 -14.37 10.60
C ASN A 141 16.51 -15.31 9.70
N ARG A 142 17.80 -15.47 10.02
CA ARG A 142 18.50 -16.70 9.69
C ARG A 142 17.71 -17.77 10.43
N PHE A 143 16.79 -18.46 9.75
CA PHE A 143 16.50 -19.83 10.15
C PHE A 143 17.88 -20.49 10.19
N ARG A 144 18.51 -20.53 11.36
CA ARG A 144 19.75 -21.27 11.58
C ARG A 144 19.34 -22.71 11.28
N PRO A 145 19.82 -23.32 10.19
CA PRO A 145 19.66 -24.76 10.03
C PRO A 145 20.63 -25.34 11.06
N GLY A 146 20.13 -25.57 12.27
CA GLY A 146 20.94 -25.99 13.40
C GLY A 146 20.07 -26.28 14.60
N GLU A 147 19.81 -27.58 14.80
CA GLU A 147 19.56 -28.23 16.10
C GLU A 147 18.16 -28.30 16.69
N GLU A 148 17.09 -28.25 15.90
CA GLU A 148 15.89 -29.00 16.28
C GLU A 148 15.42 -29.87 15.11
N GLU A 149 15.63 -31.19 15.28
CA GLU A 149 14.88 -32.21 14.55
C GLU A 149 13.38 -31.98 14.80
N SER A 150 12.75 -31.13 14.00
CA SER A 150 11.31 -30.93 14.07
C SER A 150 10.63 -32.24 13.67
N ALA A 151 10.11 -32.95 14.66
CA ALA A 151 9.18 -34.04 14.50
C ALA A 151 7.89 -33.50 13.86
N GLY A 152 7.77 -33.61 12.54
CA GLY A 152 6.60 -33.15 11.81
C GLY A 152 6.71 -33.36 10.30
N VAL A 153 5.57 -33.26 9.62
CA VAL A 153 5.27 -33.63 8.22
C VAL A 153 6.18 -32.98 7.14
N PHE A 154 7.10 -32.09 7.51
CA PHE A 154 7.96 -31.32 6.60
C PHE A 154 9.43 -31.77 6.54
N ARG A 155 9.74 -33.01 6.92
CA ARG A 155 11.11 -33.59 6.98
C ARG A 155 11.98 -33.46 5.72
N ASN A 156 11.42 -33.16 4.54
CA ASN A 156 12.15 -33.15 3.27
C ASN A 156 12.22 -31.80 2.55
N ILE A 157 11.70 -30.72 3.14
CA ILE A 157 11.85 -29.37 2.55
C ILE A 157 13.07 -28.74 3.20
N SER A 158 14.17 -28.60 2.46
CA SER A 158 15.35 -27.89 2.95
C SER A 158 14.92 -26.49 3.40
N ALA A 159 15.40 -26.02 4.55
CA ALA A 159 15.08 -24.69 5.09
C ALA A 159 15.33 -23.56 4.06
N SER A 160 16.23 -23.79 3.10
CA SER A 160 16.50 -22.94 1.93
C SER A 160 15.34 -22.82 0.93
N ALA A 161 14.47 -23.82 0.81
CA ALA A 161 13.26 -23.78 -0.03
C ALA A 161 12.04 -23.23 0.72
N PHE A 162 11.98 -23.42 2.04
CA PHE A 162 10.86 -22.95 2.86
C PHE A 162 10.87 -21.43 3.09
N LYS A 163 12.05 -20.83 3.30
CA LYS A 163 12.18 -19.39 3.56
C LYS A 163 11.67 -18.49 2.42
N PRO A 164 12.03 -18.72 1.14
CA PRO A 164 11.47 -17.94 0.02
C PRO A 164 9.95 -18.10 -0.10
N TRP A 165 9.42 -19.30 0.16
CA TRP A 165 7.98 -19.56 0.13
C TRP A 165 7.24 -18.76 1.21
N LEU A 166 7.74 -18.76 2.45
CA LEU A 166 7.14 -18.02 3.56
C LEU A 166 7.21 -16.49 3.33
N SER A 167 8.34 -16.00 2.82
CA SER A 167 8.50 -14.57 2.44
C SER A 167 7.49 -14.17 1.35
N ASN A 168 7.32 -15.01 0.32
CA ASN A 168 6.34 -14.74 -0.74
C ASN A 168 4.91 -14.70 -0.20
N ILE A 169 4.55 -15.61 0.72
CA ILE A 169 3.23 -15.59 1.37
C ILE A 169 3.04 -14.29 2.15
N ALA A 170 4.05 -13.87 2.92
CA ALA A 170 3.98 -12.65 3.70
C ALA A 170 3.84 -11.40 2.79
N ASP A 171 4.54 -11.35 1.66
CA ASP A 171 4.43 -10.27 0.68
C ASP A 171 3.05 -10.22 0.00
N VAL A 172 2.50 -11.39 -0.35
CA VAL A 172 1.14 -11.51 -0.89
C VAL A 172 0.13 -11.06 0.14
N THR A 173 0.22 -11.54 1.37
CA THR A 173 -0.69 -11.18 2.47
C THR A 173 -0.63 -9.69 2.76
N TYR A 174 0.57 -9.11 2.85
CA TYR A 174 0.76 -7.66 3.03
C TYR A 174 0.07 -6.87 1.91
N SER A 175 0.32 -7.22 0.65
CA SER A 175 -0.24 -6.52 -0.50
C SER A 175 -1.77 -6.63 -0.57
N LEU A 176 -2.32 -7.81 -0.28
CA LEU A 176 -3.77 -8.02 -0.20
C LEU A 176 -4.40 -7.24 0.96
N LEU A 177 -3.71 -7.15 2.10
CA LEU A 177 -4.17 -6.40 3.27
C LEU A 177 -4.26 -4.89 2.96
N LEU A 178 -3.29 -4.34 2.23
CA LEU A 178 -3.37 -2.95 1.75
C LEU A 178 -4.63 -2.71 0.90
N CYS A 179 -4.91 -3.63 -0.02
CA CYS A 179 -6.09 -3.56 -0.90
C CYS A 179 -7.40 -3.72 -0.11
N PHE A 180 -7.41 -4.64 0.85
CA PHE A 180 -8.54 -4.86 1.76
C PHE A 180 -8.89 -3.58 2.51
N PHE A 181 -7.90 -2.95 3.16
CA PHE A 181 -8.13 -1.71 3.90
C PHE A 181 -8.46 -0.53 2.98
N ALA A 182 -7.91 -0.45 1.77
CA ALA A 182 -8.34 0.54 0.79
C ALA A 182 -9.84 0.44 0.49
N GLY A 183 -10.36 -0.78 0.30
CA GLY A 183 -11.80 -1.01 0.10
C GLY A 183 -12.63 -0.61 1.32
N MET A 184 -12.19 -1.01 2.52
CA MET A 184 -12.87 -0.66 3.77
C MET A 184 -12.92 0.86 4.02
N LEU A 185 -11.82 1.55 3.75
CA LEU A 185 -11.72 3.01 3.86
C LEU A 185 -12.62 3.69 2.82
N TYR A 186 -12.69 3.17 1.59
CA TYR A 186 -13.63 3.65 0.58
C TYR A 186 -15.08 3.54 1.05
N PHE A 187 -15.51 2.39 1.56
CA PHE A 187 -16.89 2.21 2.02
C PHE A 187 -17.24 3.14 3.16
N ARG A 188 -16.35 3.27 4.15
CA ARG A 188 -16.57 4.15 5.30
C ARG A 188 -16.59 5.62 4.88
N THR A 189 -15.67 6.04 4.02
CA THR A 189 -15.64 7.42 3.49
C THR A 189 -16.89 7.73 2.67
N SER A 190 -17.33 6.78 1.85
CA SER A 190 -18.51 6.90 0.99
C SER A 190 -19.84 6.69 1.72
N ARG A 191 -19.82 6.39 3.03
CA ARG A 191 -20.98 6.05 3.86
C ARG A 191 -21.82 4.89 3.30
N LEU A 192 -21.14 3.94 2.66
CA LEU A 192 -21.75 2.75 2.09
C LEU A 192 -21.92 1.65 3.16
N PRO A 193 -22.97 0.82 3.06
CA PRO A 193 -23.19 -0.27 4.02
C PRO A 193 -22.11 -1.36 3.89
N VAL A 194 -21.72 -1.92 5.04
CA VAL A 194 -20.66 -2.94 5.18
C VAL A 194 -21.01 -4.25 4.46
N SER A 195 -22.30 -4.53 4.21
CA SER A 195 -22.77 -5.69 3.45
C SER A 195 -22.20 -5.78 2.03
N ILE A 196 -21.65 -4.68 1.50
CA ILE A 196 -21.03 -4.61 0.18
C ILE A 196 -19.66 -5.33 0.13
N ILE A 197 -19.02 -5.62 1.27
CA ILE A 197 -17.75 -6.37 1.32
C ILE A 197 -17.89 -7.77 0.71
N TYR A 198 -19.07 -8.38 0.83
CA TYR A 198 -19.34 -9.71 0.26
C TYR A 198 -19.59 -9.70 -1.25
N ARG A 199 -19.52 -8.52 -1.90
CA ARG A 199 -19.81 -8.41 -3.33
C ARG A 199 -18.62 -8.82 -4.20
N PRO A 200 -18.89 -9.27 -5.43
CA PRO A 200 -17.86 -9.53 -6.43
C PRO A 200 -16.93 -8.33 -6.70
N ALA A 201 -17.39 -7.08 -6.49
CA ALA A 201 -16.56 -5.90 -6.57
C ALA A 201 -15.39 -5.93 -5.58
N PHE A 202 -15.58 -6.40 -4.34
CA PHE A 202 -14.51 -6.44 -3.36
C PHE A 202 -13.41 -7.43 -3.76
N PHE A 203 -13.78 -8.62 -4.25
CA PHE A 203 -12.82 -9.57 -4.84
C PHE A 203 -12.12 -8.98 -6.07
N THR A 204 -12.85 -8.23 -6.91
CA THR A 204 -12.26 -7.53 -8.06
C THR A 204 -11.22 -6.51 -7.61
N LEU A 205 -11.47 -5.79 -6.51
CA LEU A 205 -10.48 -4.89 -5.90
C LEU A 205 -9.25 -5.63 -5.40
N LEU A 206 -9.42 -6.76 -4.70
CA LEU A 206 -8.27 -7.53 -4.22
C LEU A 206 -7.36 -7.95 -5.37
N VAL A 207 -7.94 -8.45 -6.47
CA VAL A 207 -7.16 -8.88 -7.64
C VAL A 207 -6.55 -7.68 -8.40
N ALA A 208 -7.35 -6.67 -8.72
CA ALA A 208 -6.90 -5.51 -9.50
C ALA A 208 -5.91 -4.64 -8.73
N GLY A 209 -6.19 -4.41 -7.44
CA GLY A 209 -5.34 -3.67 -6.53
C GLY A 209 -4.01 -4.37 -6.31
N TYR A 210 -4.01 -5.68 -6.10
CA TYR A 210 -2.79 -6.47 -5.99
C TYR A 210 -1.94 -6.39 -7.27
N ALA A 211 -2.57 -6.56 -8.45
CA ALA A 211 -1.90 -6.41 -9.72
C ALA A 211 -1.30 -5.01 -9.90
N CYS A 212 -2.03 -3.94 -9.52
CA CYS A 212 -1.50 -2.58 -9.55
C CYS A 212 -0.31 -2.40 -8.60
N HIS A 213 -0.39 -2.93 -7.39
CA HIS A 213 0.70 -2.87 -6.42
C HIS A 213 1.97 -3.55 -6.97
N LEU A 214 1.82 -4.73 -7.59
CA LEU A 214 2.92 -5.43 -8.25
C LEU A 214 3.49 -4.67 -9.44
N LEU A 215 2.64 -4.05 -10.28
CA LEU A 215 3.08 -3.26 -11.43
C LEU A 215 3.86 -2.01 -10.98
N ILE A 216 3.39 -1.34 -9.92
CA ILE A 216 4.08 -0.19 -9.31
C ILE A 216 5.45 -0.62 -8.77
N GLY A 217 5.50 -1.74 -8.03
CA GLY A 217 6.75 -2.32 -7.53
C GLY A 217 7.71 -2.72 -8.65
N SER A 218 7.18 -3.31 -9.74
CA SER A 218 7.96 -3.71 -10.91
C SER A 218 8.50 -2.51 -11.68
N ALA A 219 7.70 -1.45 -11.87
CA ALA A 219 8.13 -0.22 -12.51
C ALA A 219 9.27 0.44 -11.71
N TYR A 220 9.15 0.48 -10.38
CA TYR A 220 10.25 0.91 -9.51
C TYR A 220 11.50 0.06 -9.70
N LEU A 221 11.36 -1.27 -9.71
CA LEU A 221 12.49 -2.19 -9.82
C LEU A 221 13.21 -2.06 -11.17
N VAL A 222 12.47 -1.84 -12.26
CA VAL A 222 13.01 -1.57 -13.59
C VAL A 222 13.80 -0.26 -13.60
N ILE A 223 13.20 0.85 -13.11
CA ILE A 223 13.88 2.15 -13.02
C ILE A 223 15.12 2.03 -12.14
N TYR A 224 15.02 1.34 -11.00
CA TYR A 224 16.13 1.14 -10.10
C TYR A 224 17.26 0.36 -10.76
N LYS A 225 17.00 -0.82 -11.29
CA LYS A 225 18.06 -1.68 -11.86
C LYS A 225 18.69 -1.11 -13.12
N LEU A 226 17.89 -0.50 -13.99
CA LEU A 226 18.37 -0.05 -15.30
C LEU A 226 18.96 1.36 -15.28
N LEU A 227 18.43 2.26 -14.46
CA LEU A 227 18.79 3.67 -14.50
C LEU A 227 19.57 4.10 -13.26
N LEU A 228 19.18 3.63 -12.08
CA LEU A 228 19.78 4.10 -10.83
C LEU A 228 20.99 3.27 -10.42
N GLN A 229 20.88 1.94 -10.43
CA GLN A 229 21.93 1.04 -9.95
C GLN A 229 23.32 1.31 -10.58
N PRO A 230 23.45 1.59 -11.89
CA PRO A 230 24.75 1.95 -12.47
C PRO A 230 25.32 3.27 -11.92
N VAL A 231 24.49 4.30 -11.77
CA VAL A 231 24.87 5.61 -11.19
C VAL A 231 25.26 5.46 -9.71
N LEU A 232 24.61 4.52 -9.02
CA LEU A 232 24.84 4.24 -7.61
C LEU A 232 26.14 3.46 -7.37
N ILE A 233 26.45 2.49 -8.23
CA ILE A 233 27.75 1.79 -8.23
C ILE A 233 28.89 2.79 -8.43
N LEU A 234 28.69 3.82 -9.27
CA LEU A 234 29.69 4.86 -9.52
C LEU A 234 29.87 5.86 -8.37
N THR A 235 28.82 6.13 -7.58
CA THR A 235 28.86 7.14 -6.51
C THR A 235 29.27 6.58 -5.15
N GLY A 236 29.10 5.28 -4.90
CA GLY A 236 29.59 4.59 -3.70
C GLY A 236 29.01 5.06 -2.36
N ASN A 237 28.02 5.97 -2.36
CA ASN A 237 27.49 6.60 -1.16
C ASN A 237 26.08 6.09 -0.84
N ILE A 238 25.94 5.39 0.29
CA ILE A 238 24.68 4.77 0.74
C ILE A 238 23.55 5.77 0.98
N TRP A 239 23.87 7.01 1.40
CA TRP A 239 22.88 8.06 1.64
C TRP A 239 22.35 8.66 0.34
N VAL A 240 23.23 8.79 -0.65
CA VAL A 240 22.85 9.18 -2.02
C VAL A 240 21.94 8.09 -2.62
N ASN A 241 22.27 6.82 -2.41
CA ASN A 241 21.44 5.69 -2.83
C ASN A 241 20.02 5.78 -2.25
N PHE A 242 19.91 5.80 -0.92
CA PHE A 242 18.62 5.91 -0.24
C PHE A 242 17.81 7.13 -0.66
N THR A 243 18.45 8.29 -0.83
CA THR A 243 17.75 9.52 -1.23
C THR A 243 17.16 9.36 -2.62
N ILE A 244 17.95 8.88 -3.58
CA ILE A 244 17.51 8.73 -4.97
C ILE A 244 16.42 7.66 -5.08
N THR A 245 16.58 6.51 -4.40
CA THR A 245 15.56 5.45 -4.40
C THR A 245 14.26 5.93 -3.78
N THR A 246 14.34 6.65 -2.67
CA THR A 246 13.16 7.22 -1.98
C THR A 246 12.45 8.24 -2.85
N VAL A 247 13.17 9.16 -3.49
CA VAL A 247 12.58 10.18 -4.37
C VAL A 247 11.89 9.54 -5.57
N VAL A 248 12.52 8.55 -6.20
CA VAL A 248 11.93 7.84 -7.35
C VAL A 248 10.70 7.04 -6.93
N ARG A 249 10.78 6.32 -5.81
CA ARG A 249 9.62 5.57 -5.29
C ARG A 249 8.48 6.51 -4.91
N ALA A 250 8.77 7.64 -4.25
CA ALA A 250 7.78 8.66 -3.94
C ALA A 250 7.14 9.24 -5.19
N PHE A 251 7.93 9.55 -6.23
CA PHE A 251 7.39 10.00 -7.51
C PHE A 251 6.40 8.98 -8.10
N ILE A 252 6.76 7.69 -8.15
CA ILE A 252 5.88 6.65 -8.69
C ILE A 252 4.59 6.55 -7.87
N TYR A 253 4.68 6.44 -6.54
CA TYR A 253 3.51 6.24 -5.68
C TYR A 253 2.59 7.48 -5.62
N VAL A 254 3.15 8.69 -5.62
CA VAL A 254 2.36 9.95 -5.68
C VAL A 254 1.57 10.00 -6.98
N ASN A 255 2.17 9.63 -8.11
CA ASN A 255 1.47 9.59 -9.39
C ASN A 255 0.45 8.45 -9.47
N ALA A 256 0.75 7.30 -8.84
CA ALA A 256 -0.13 6.15 -8.84
C ALA A 256 -1.38 6.35 -7.97
N VAL A 257 -1.34 7.19 -6.92
CA VAL A 257 -2.47 7.29 -5.97
C VAL A 257 -3.77 7.71 -6.66
N LEU A 258 -3.70 8.63 -7.64
CA LEU A 258 -4.88 9.10 -8.35
C LEU A 258 -5.50 7.97 -9.18
N PHE A 259 -4.65 7.25 -9.91
CA PHE A 259 -5.06 6.10 -10.70
C PHE A 259 -5.70 5.02 -9.83
N VAL A 260 -5.06 4.66 -8.71
CA VAL A 260 -5.58 3.66 -7.76
C VAL A 260 -6.91 4.13 -7.15
N SER A 261 -7.05 5.43 -6.87
CA SER A 261 -8.30 5.99 -6.34
C SER A 261 -9.44 5.89 -7.36
N PHE A 262 -9.17 6.22 -8.62
CA PHE A 262 -10.16 6.02 -9.69
C PHE A 262 -10.49 4.55 -9.92
N LEU A 263 -9.51 3.64 -9.79
CA LEU A 263 -9.73 2.20 -9.87
C LEU A 263 -10.69 1.72 -8.78
N VAL A 264 -10.41 2.09 -7.52
CA VAL A 264 -11.28 1.77 -6.38
C VAL A 264 -12.70 2.30 -6.62
N TYR A 265 -12.83 3.57 -7.01
CA TYR A 265 -14.11 4.18 -7.35
C TYR A 265 -14.86 3.39 -8.43
N ARG A 266 -14.20 3.11 -9.57
CA ARG A 266 -14.84 2.41 -10.71
C ARG A 266 -15.29 1.01 -10.36
N ILE A 267 -14.49 0.26 -9.60
CA ILE A 267 -14.83 -1.11 -9.18
C ILE A 267 -16.13 -1.14 -8.40
N PHE A 268 -16.37 -0.16 -7.52
CA PHE A 268 -17.57 -0.14 -6.69
C PHE A 268 -18.78 0.54 -7.34
N THR A 269 -18.58 1.52 -8.24
CA THR A 269 -19.72 2.14 -8.94
C THR A 269 -20.51 1.19 -9.84
N GLN A 270 -19.88 0.16 -10.43
CA GLN A 270 -20.59 -0.79 -11.30
C GLN A 270 -21.67 -1.60 -10.59
N ASP A 271 -21.52 -1.85 -9.29
CA ASP A 271 -22.52 -2.57 -8.48
C ASP A 271 -23.52 -1.61 -7.81
N GLU A 272 -23.28 -0.30 -7.86
CA GLU A 272 -24.21 0.74 -7.40
C GLU A 272 -25.28 1.00 -8.48
N ASP A 273 -24.90 1.09 -9.76
CA ASP A 273 -25.85 1.30 -10.87
C ASP A 273 -26.87 0.16 -11.01
N VAL A 274 -26.58 -1.03 -10.45
CA VAL A 274 -27.50 -2.19 -10.43
C VAL A 274 -28.50 -2.12 -9.26
N LEU A 275 -28.17 -1.38 -8.19
CA LEU A 275 -29.06 -1.20 -7.03
C LEU A 275 -30.11 -0.11 -7.27
N ASP A 276 -29.77 0.95 -7.99
CA ASP A 276 -30.70 2.06 -8.29
C ASP A 276 -31.83 1.63 -9.24
N ILE A 277 -31.71 0.48 -9.93
CA ILE A 277 -32.75 -0.08 -10.82
C ILE A 277 -33.77 -0.94 -10.04
N GLY A 278 -33.52 -1.22 -8.75
CA GLY A 278 -34.36 -2.07 -7.91
C GLY A 278 -35.31 -1.33 -6.96
N GLU A 279 -35.32 0.01 -6.98
CA GLU A 279 -36.16 0.86 -6.12
C GLU A 279 -37.22 1.67 -6.91
N GLU A 280 -37.67 1.17 -8.06
CA GLU A 280 -38.92 1.62 -8.72
C GLU A 280 -40.05 0.59 -8.56
#